data_AF-A0A935FAS4-F1
#
_entry.id   AF-A0A935FAS4-F1
#
_cell.length_a   1.000
_cell.length_b   1.000
_cell.length_c   1.000
_cell.angle_alpha   90.00
_cell.angle_beta   90.00
_cell.angle_gamma   90.00
#
_symmetry.space_group_name_H-M   'P 1'
#
loop_
_entity.id
_entity.type
_entity.pdbx_description
1 polymer ?
#
loop_
_entity_poly.entity_id
_entity_poly.type
_entity_poly.pdbx_seq_one_letter_code
_entity_poly.pdbx_strand_id
1 'polypeptide(L)'
;MKQFFIVAAISSTVLLLSNCGPSKKAGTAAVPVPKMTYETNLQAVIADKCAPCHIPSKGGNKRPYDNFANVKSDIDEIIRRIELNPTDRGFMPFRKPAKLSDSTITLFKQWRTDGLLEK
;
A
#
# COMPACT_ATOMS: atom_id res chain seq x y z
N MET A 1 27.05 6.83 72.13
CA MET A 1 25.68 7.34 71.87
C MET A 1 25.24 6.87 70.50
N LYS A 2 23.99 6.40 70.41
CA LYS A 2 23.27 5.99 69.18
C LYS A 2 23.77 4.66 68.59
N GLN A 3 23.44 3.53 69.19
CA GLN A 3 22.12 2.87 69.23
C GLN A 3 21.63 2.34 67.87
N PHE A 4 21.19 1.08 67.94
CA PHE A 4 20.31 0.34 67.05
C PHE A 4 20.97 -0.52 65.96
N PHE A 5 21.16 -1.83 66.22
CA PHE A 5 20.14 -2.92 66.24
C PHE A 5 19.62 -3.09 64.79
N ILE A 6 19.61 -4.23 64.07
CA ILE A 6 19.42 -5.66 64.31
C ILE A 6 19.60 -6.32 62.92
N VAL A 7 20.51 -7.28 62.73
CA VAL A 7 20.24 -8.73 62.55
C VAL A 7 19.06 -9.07 61.63
N ALA A 8 19.34 -9.55 60.42
CA ALA A 8 18.58 -10.56 59.66
C ALA A 8 19.38 -10.83 58.37
N ALA A 9 20.27 -11.82 58.25
CA ALA A 9 20.15 -13.26 58.46
C ALA A 9 19.03 -13.91 57.63
N ILE A 10 19.46 -14.80 56.72
CA ILE A 10 18.81 -16.05 56.28
C ILE A 10 18.08 -16.03 54.92
N SER A 11 18.83 -16.49 53.91
CA SER A 11 18.48 -17.54 52.93
C SER A 11 17.06 -18.15 53.00
N SER A 12 16.30 -18.08 51.91
CA SER A 12 15.38 -19.16 51.50
C SER A 12 14.94 -19.03 50.04
N THR A 13 15.48 -19.92 49.21
CA THR A 13 14.77 -20.91 48.40
C THR A 13 13.36 -20.60 47.88
N VAL A 14 13.29 -20.42 46.55
CA VAL A 14 12.46 -21.11 45.52
C VAL A 14 10.98 -21.46 45.78
N LEU A 15 10.21 -21.36 44.69
CA LEU A 15 8.78 -21.67 44.42
C LEU A 15 7.85 -20.50 44.77
N LEU A 16 7.08 -19.96 43.83
CA LEU A 16 5.87 -20.61 43.30
C LEU A 16 5.59 -20.30 41.82
N LEU A 17 5.27 -21.36 41.07
CA LEU A 17 4.54 -21.35 39.81
C LEU A 17 3.15 -20.73 40.01
N SER A 18 2.69 -19.86 39.11
CA SER A 18 1.25 -19.75 38.79
C SER A 18 0.94 -18.95 37.52
N ASN A 19 0.18 -19.62 36.65
CA ASN A 19 -0.79 -19.09 35.68
C ASN A 19 -0.34 -18.80 34.24
N CYS A 20 0.19 -19.82 33.57
CA CYS A 20 -0.10 -20.00 32.14
C CYS A 20 -1.56 -20.46 31.98
N GLY A 21 -2.50 -19.52 31.89
CA GLY A 21 -3.78 -19.81 31.27
C GLY A 21 -3.58 -20.00 29.76
N PRO A 22 -4.27 -20.93 29.09
CA PRO A 22 -4.32 -20.90 27.64
C PRO A 22 -5.05 -19.62 27.24
N SER A 23 -4.28 -18.58 26.92
CA SER A 23 -4.79 -17.44 26.16
C SER A 23 -5.29 -18.02 24.85
N LYS A 24 -6.58 -18.37 24.80
CA LYS A 24 -7.31 -18.54 23.57
C LYS A 24 -7.11 -17.23 22.83
N LYS A 25 -6.16 -17.22 21.88
CA LYS A 25 -6.09 -16.19 20.86
C LYS A 25 -7.46 -16.27 20.18
N ALA A 26 -8.36 -15.37 20.56
CA ALA A 26 -9.53 -15.07 19.78
C ALA A 26 -8.97 -14.63 18.43
N GLY A 27 -8.93 -15.55 17.47
CA GLY A 27 -8.64 -15.23 16.10
C GLY A 27 -9.79 -14.34 15.65
N THR A 28 -9.58 -13.04 15.67
CA THR A 28 -10.41 -12.11 14.91
C THR A 28 -10.31 -12.59 13.47
N ALA A 29 -11.35 -13.25 12.97
CA ALA A 29 -11.43 -13.59 11.56
C ALA A 29 -11.23 -12.28 10.80
N ALA A 30 -10.14 -12.18 10.04
CA ALA A 30 -9.87 -11.00 9.25
C ALA A 30 -11.04 -10.82 8.29
N VAL A 31 -11.75 -9.69 8.41
CA VAL A 31 -12.77 -9.31 7.43
C VAL A 31 -12.05 -9.20 6.09
N PRO A 32 -12.51 -9.89 5.03
CA PRO A 32 -11.88 -9.77 3.71
C PRO A 32 -11.92 -8.32 3.26
N VAL A 33 -10.75 -7.72 3.05
CA VAL A 33 -10.66 -6.39 2.44
C VAL A 33 -11.04 -6.53 0.96
N PRO A 34 -12.00 -5.75 0.44
CA PRO A 34 -12.35 -5.77 -0.98
C PRO A 34 -11.13 -5.46 -1.84
N LYS A 35 -10.91 -6.26 -2.88
CA LYS A 35 -9.82 -6.06 -3.83
C LYS A 35 -10.20 -5.05 -4.89
N MET A 36 -9.22 -4.31 -5.37
CA MET A 36 -9.32 -3.36 -6.46
C MET A 36 -9.33 -4.08 -7.81
N THR A 37 -10.12 -3.57 -8.75
CA THR A 37 -10.24 -4.10 -10.11
C THR A 37 -10.12 -2.99 -11.14
N TYR A 38 -9.72 -3.34 -12.36
CA TYR A 38 -9.44 -2.36 -13.40
C TYR A 38 -10.70 -1.55 -13.76
N GLU A 39 -11.81 -2.24 -14.02
CA GLU A 39 -13.06 -1.62 -14.46
C GLU A 39 -13.64 -0.68 -13.40
N THR A 40 -13.65 -1.13 -12.14
CA THR A 40 -14.27 -0.38 -11.04
C THR A 40 -13.40 0.77 -10.55
N ASN A 41 -12.07 0.62 -10.55
CA ASN A 41 -11.20 1.53 -9.82
C ASN A 41 -10.20 2.31 -10.68
N LEU A 42 -9.73 1.75 -11.80
CA LEU A 42 -8.63 2.35 -12.58
C LEU A 42 -9.09 2.95 -13.91
N GLN A 43 -10.09 2.37 -14.57
CA GLN A 43 -10.48 2.77 -15.92
C GLN A 43 -10.81 4.26 -16.03
N ALA A 44 -11.64 4.78 -15.10
CA ALA A 44 -11.99 6.20 -15.07
C ALA A 44 -10.79 7.10 -14.74
N VAL A 45 -9.93 6.66 -13.82
CA VAL A 45 -8.70 7.39 -13.44
C VAL A 45 -7.76 7.52 -14.61
N ILE A 46 -7.56 6.44 -15.38
CA ILE A 46 -6.67 6.44 -16.55
C ILE A 46 -7.24 7.34 -17.66
N ALA A 47 -8.54 7.26 -17.90
CA ALA A 47 -9.21 8.10 -18.90
C ALA A 47 -9.10 9.61 -18.60
N ASP A 48 -8.98 10.00 -17.32
CA ASP A 48 -8.84 11.39 -16.89
C ASP A 48 -7.37 11.84 -16.77
N LYS A 49 -6.53 11.02 -16.13
CA LYS A 49 -5.16 11.41 -15.75
C LYS A 49 -4.12 11.11 -16.84
N CYS A 50 -4.36 10.14 -17.71
CA CYS A 50 -3.40 9.73 -18.76
C CYS A 50 -3.74 10.31 -20.14
N ALA A 51 -4.93 10.90 -20.28
CA ALA A 51 -5.32 11.69 -21.44
C ALA A 51 -4.53 13.01 -21.54
N PRO A 52 -4.30 13.54 -22.77
CA PRO A 52 -4.69 12.97 -24.05
C PRO A 52 -3.72 11.89 -24.54
N CYS A 53 -2.50 11.83 -24.02
CA CYS A 53 -1.38 11.13 -24.66
C CYS A 53 -1.60 9.62 -24.83
N HIS A 54 -2.21 8.97 -23.85
CA HIS A 54 -2.43 7.52 -23.84
C HIS A 54 -3.86 7.09 -24.17
N ILE A 55 -4.74 8.02 -24.58
CA ILE A 55 -6.15 7.74 -24.91
C ILE A 55 -6.39 8.11 -26.38
N PRO A 56 -6.37 7.13 -27.31
CA PRO A 56 -6.52 7.36 -28.75
C PRO A 56 -7.75 8.19 -29.12
N SER A 57 -8.90 7.91 -28.53
CA SER A 57 -10.15 8.65 -28.76
C SER A 57 -10.07 10.13 -28.37
N LYS A 58 -9.09 10.51 -27.54
CA LYS A 58 -8.78 11.90 -27.13
C LYS A 58 -7.55 12.47 -27.85
N GLY A 59 -7.14 11.89 -28.98
CA GLY A 59 -5.99 12.32 -29.78
C GLY A 59 -4.64 11.78 -29.29
N GLY A 60 -4.65 10.71 -28.48
CA GLY A 60 -3.44 10.05 -28.00
C GLY A 60 -2.70 9.30 -29.08
N ASN A 61 -1.36 9.42 -29.07
CA ASN A 61 -0.46 8.72 -30.00
C ASN A 61 0.61 7.89 -29.28
N LYS A 62 0.52 7.77 -27.96
CA LYS A 62 1.35 6.86 -27.17
C LYS A 62 0.64 5.53 -27.02
N ARG A 63 1.31 4.57 -26.38
CA ARG A 63 0.74 3.25 -26.08
C ARG A 63 -0.65 3.42 -25.45
N PRO A 64 -1.70 2.81 -26.03
CA PRO A 64 -3.06 3.07 -25.60
C PRO A 64 -3.35 2.41 -24.26
N TYR A 65 -3.85 3.18 -23.29
CA TYR A 65 -4.18 2.71 -21.94
C TYR A 65 -5.69 2.74 -21.65
N ASP A 66 -6.53 2.95 -22.67
CA ASP A 66 -7.98 2.76 -22.61
C ASP A 66 -8.40 1.28 -22.70
N ASN A 67 -7.51 0.35 -22.33
CA ASN A 67 -7.77 -1.08 -22.29
C ASN A 67 -6.95 -1.76 -21.18
N PHE A 68 -7.54 -2.79 -20.58
CA PHE A 68 -6.96 -3.56 -19.48
C PHE A 68 -5.61 -4.18 -19.83
N ALA A 69 -5.49 -4.80 -21.01
CA ALA A 69 -4.31 -5.58 -21.39
C ALA A 69 -3.01 -4.76 -21.35
N ASN A 70 -3.03 -3.55 -21.93
CA ASN A 70 -1.84 -2.69 -21.96
C ASN A 70 -1.52 -2.11 -20.58
N VAL A 71 -2.54 -1.74 -19.80
CA VAL A 71 -2.35 -1.22 -18.44
C VAL A 71 -1.76 -2.30 -17.54
N LYS A 72 -2.26 -3.54 -17.67
CA LYS A 72 -1.74 -4.71 -16.95
C LYS A 72 -0.31 -5.04 -17.34
N SER A 73 0.04 -4.99 -18.64
CA SER A 73 1.41 -5.29 -19.07
C SER A 73 2.42 -4.26 -18.57
N ASP A 74 2.00 -3.01 -18.42
CA ASP A 74 2.91 -1.88 -18.18
C ASP A 74 2.80 -1.33 -16.75
N ILE A 75 2.01 -1.94 -15.87
CA ILE A 75 1.69 -1.39 -14.54
C ILE A 75 2.92 -0.98 -13.74
N ASP A 76 4.00 -1.77 -13.80
CA ASP A 76 5.26 -1.47 -13.10
C ASP A 76 5.93 -0.20 -13.63
N GLU A 77 5.95 -0.05 -14.96
CA GLU A 77 6.50 1.13 -15.62
C GLU A 77 5.60 2.35 -15.43
N ILE A 78 4.27 2.16 -15.44
CA ILE A 78 3.29 3.22 -15.15
C ILE A 78 3.56 3.77 -13.74
N ILE A 79 3.61 2.90 -12.73
CA ILE A 79 3.86 3.29 -11.33
C ILE A 79 5.20 4.03 -11.23
N ARG A 80 6.28 3.45 -11.79
CA ARG A 80 7.61 4.07 -11.78
C ARG A 80 7.58 5.50 -12.29
N ARG A 81 6.86 5.77 -13.38
CA ARG A 81 6.85 7.08 -14.05
C ARG A 81 5.94 8.13 -13.41
N ILE A 82 4.81 7.71 -12.82
CA ILE A 82 3.90 8.64 -12.14
C ILE A 82 4.40 9.03 -10.75
N GLU A 83 5.36 8.28 -10.19
CA GLU A 83 6.00 8.59 -8.92
C GLU A 83 7.16 9.59 -9.01
N LEU A 84 7.72 9.77 -10.21
CA LEU A 84 8.80 10.72 -10.47
C LEU A 84 8.39 12.16 -10.11
N ASN A 85 9.37 13.01 -9.84
CA ASN A 85 9.11 14.44 -9.69
C ASN A 85 8.96 15.09 -11.07
N PRO A 86 8.22 16.21 -11.21
CA PRO A 86 8.01 16.86 -12.50
C PRO A 86 9.27 17.22 -13.28
N THR A 87 10.40 17.43 -12.59
CA THR A 87 11.71 17.75 -13.18
C THR A 87 12.49 16.51 -13.64
N ASP A 88 12.08 15.32 -13.21
CA ASP A 88 12.83 14.09 -13.46
C ASP A 88 12.55 13.57 -14.87
N ARG A 89 13.61 13.12 -15.54
CA ARG A 89 13.50 12.57 -16.89
C ARG A 89 12.56 11.37 -16.90
N GLY A 90 11.52 11.45 -17.73
CA GLY A 90 10.55 10.37 -17.92
C GLY A 90 9.28 10.50 -17.06
N PHE A 91 9.18 11.54 -16.23
CA PHE A 91 7.97 11.88 -15.47
C PHE A 91 6.70 11.85 -16.33
N MET A 92 5.62 11.33 -15.75
CA MET A 92 4.30 11.36 -16.33
C MET A 92 3.25 11.77 -15.29
N PRO A 93 2.18 12.49 -15.69
CA PRO A 93 1.88 12.96 -17.04
C PRO A 93 2.71 14.20 -17.45
N PHE A 94 3.47 14.12 -18.55
CA PHE A 94 4.42 15.19 -18.91
C PHE A 94 3.77 16.53 -19.32
N ARG A 95 2.52 16.51 -19.81
CA ARG A 95 1.81 17.73 -20.25
C ARG A 95 1.15 18.50 -19.10
N LYS A 96 1.04 17.88 -17.92
CA LYS A 96 0.53 18.51 -16.71
C LYS A 96 1.68 18.48 -15.70
N PRO A 97 2.47 19.56 -15.54
CA PRO A 97 3.69 19.54 -14.73
C PRO A 97 3.43 19.43 -13.21
N ALA A 98 2.25 18.97 -12.82
CA ALA A 98 1.90 18.63 -11.45
C ALA A 98 1.88 17.11 -11.31
N LYS A 99 2.54 16.62 -10.26
CA LYS A 99 2.49 15.21 -9.86
C LYS A 99 1.04 14.81 -9.55
N LEU A 100 0.69 13.57 -9.89
CA LEU A 100 -0.60 13.00 -9.47
C LEU A 100 -0.68 12.97 -7.94
N SER A 101 -1.89 13.04 -7.37
CA SER A 101 -2.05 12.92 -5.93
C SER A 101 -1.59 11.54 -5.45
N ASP A 102 -1.10 11.47 -4.21
CA ASP A 102 -0.71 10.19 -3.61
C ASP A 102 -1.88 9.21 -3.56
N SER A 103 -3.10 9.70 -3.35
CA SER A 103 -4.32 8.88 -3.43
C SER A 103 -4.51 8.25 -4.81
N THR A 104 -4.24 9.00 -5.89
CA THR A 104 -4.32 8.49 -7.27
C THR A 104 -3.27 7.41 -7.50
N ILE A 105 -2.01 7.69 -7.12
CA ILE A 105 -0.89 6.74 -7.29
C ILE A 105 -1.14 5.45 -6.48
N THR A 106 -1.74 5.57 -5.30
CA THR A 106 -2.09 4.44 -4.43
C THR A 106 -3.07 3.48 -5.11
N LEU A 107 -4.00 3.97 -5.94
CA LEU A 107 -4.92 3.08 -6.69
C LEU A 107 -4.15 2.12 -7.60
N PHE A 108 -3.15 2.62 -8.33
CA PHE A 108 -2.32 1.79 -9.21
C PHE A 108 -1.50 0.77 -8.42
N LYS A 109 -0.91 1.19 -7.29
CA LYS A 109 -0.16 0.29 -6.41
C LYS A 109 -1.05 -0.79 -5.79
N GLN A 110 -2.21 -0.42 -5.29
CA GLN A 110 -3.14 -1.35 -4.64
C GLN A 110 -3.65 -2.37 -5.66
N TRP A 111 -4.03 -1.94 -6.86
CA TRP A 111 -4.44 -2.85 -7.92
C TRP A 111 -3.32 -3.81 -8.34
N ARG A 112 -2.06 -3.34 -8.36
CA ARG A 112 -0.89 -4.20 -8.55
C ARG A 112 -0.76 -5.26 -7.45
N THR A 113 -0.90 -4.87 -6.19
CA THR A 113 -0.81 -5.80 -5.06
C THR A 113 -2.00 -6.76 -4.95
N ASP A 114 -3.17 -6.35 -5.43
CA ASP A 114 -4.40 -7.15 -5.38
C ASP A 114 -4.44 -8.26 -6.45
N GLY A 115 -3.49 -8.22 -7.40
CA GLY A 115 -3.29 -9.28 -8.39
C GLY A 115 -3.70 -8.89 -9.82
N LEU A 116 -3.80 -7.59 -10.13
CA LEU A 116 -4.09 -7.08 -11.49
C LEU A 116 -5.42 -7.60 -12.05
N LEU A 117 -6.46 -7.57 -11.22
CA LEU A 117 -7.79 -8.08 -11.55
C LEU A 117 -8.51 -7.18 -12.56
N GLU A 118 -9.14 -7.76 -13.57
CA GLU A 118 -9.90 -6.98 -14.56
C GLU A 118 -11.22 -6.49 -13.98
N LYS A 119 -11.98 -7.39 -13.35
CA LYS A 119 -13.35 -7.21 -12.86
C LYS A 119 -13.49 -7.53 -11.39
#